data_AF-A0A7C3CG49-F1
#
_entry.id   AF-A0A7C3CG49-F1
#
_cell.length_a   1.000
_cell.length_b   1.000
_cell.length_c   1.000
_cell.angle_alpha   90.00
_cell.angle_beta   90.00
_cell.angle_gamma   90.00
#
_symmetry.space_group_name_H-M   'P 1'
#
loop_
_entity.id
_entity.type
_entity.pdbx_description
1 polymer ?
#
loop_
_entity_poly.entity_id
_entity_poly.type
_entity_poly.pdbx_seq_one_letter_code
_entity_poly.pdbx_strand_id
1 'polypeptide(L)'
;PSLIRDLKQYNYKTTFYYGGDINFANMKSYLLQSGMEKIIDKRFFPSEEYNAKWGVHDHFVFEKLLADIKTADTPFFKILLSLSSHPPFDTPIPTVISGNDDNSLFANAANYSDKALGDFIKKLKKTKQWNHTIILFVADHGIPYLDNCSVSAPVKYHIPMLWLGGTLKDIPQNVTKISSQTDIANTLLSQLNQGVEAYKYSKNIFSPTSKSFCFYTFNHGFGFLGDSTTHIYNYSGNRFLKKEGRTYPDSIGHAYLQKVSEDFGTMDN
;
A
#
# COMPACT_ATOMS: atom_id res chain seq x y z
N PRO A 1 -1.85 -16.61 -6.00
CA PRO A 1 -1.16 -15.66 -6.91
C PRO A 1 -0.26 -14.73 -6.08
N SER A 2 0.89 -14.28 -6.60
CA SER A 2 1.78 -13.35 -5.88
C SER A 2 2.58 -12.50 -6.86
N LEU A 3 2.42 -11.17 -6.76
CA LEU A 3 3.03 -10.23 -7.71
C LEU A 3 4.56 -10.35 -7.71
N ILE A 4 5.14 -10.59 -6.53
CA ILE A 4 6.57 -10.79 -6.36
C ILE A 4 7.04 -12.04 -7.14
N ARG A 5 6.32 -13.17 -7.03
CA ARG A 5 6.66 -14.38 -7.79
C ARG A 5 6.49 -14.19 -9.30
N ASP A 6 5.43 -13.51 -9.71
CA ASP A 6 5.16 -13.29 -11.13
C ASP A 6 6.25 -12.40 -11.75
N LEU A 7 6.63 -11.30 -11.10
CA LEU A 7 7.71 -10.43 -11.57
C LEU A 7 9.07 -11.15 -11.65
N LYS A 8 9.34 -12.11 -10.76
CA LYS A 8 10.56 -12.92 -10.84
C LYS A 8 10.63 -13.79 -12.09
N GLN A 9 9.51 -14.24 -12.64
CA GLN A 9 9.48 -14.95 -13.92
C GLN A 9 9.95 -14.07 -15.08
N TYR A 10 9.87 -12.74 -14.91
CA TYR A 10 10.39 -11.72 -15.83
C TYR A 10 11.78 -11.18 -15.40
N ASN A 11 12.52 -11.95 -14.60
CA ASN A 11 13.88 -11.62 -14.13
C ASN A 11 13.98 -10.38 -13.22
N TYR A 12 12.88 -9.89 -12.65
CA TYR A 12 12.94 -8.78 -11.69
C TYR A 12 13.65 -9.21 -10.41
N LYS A 13 14.65 -8.42 -10.00
CA LYS A 13 15.29 -8.53 -8.68
C LYS A 13 14.44 -7.87 -7.61
N THR A 14 14.09 -8.63 -6.58
CA THR A 14 13.10 -8.22 -5.57
C THR A 14 13.75 -7.84 -4.23
N THR A 15 13.48 -6.64 -3.72
CA THR A 15 13.97 -6.19 -2.39
C THR A 15 12.87 -5.51 -1.59
N PHE A 16 12.75 -5.88 -0.30
CA PHE A 16 11.91 -5.22 0.68
C PHE A 16 12.76 -4.38 1.65
N TYR A 17 12.35 -3.15 1.94
CA TYR A 17 13.01 -2.24 2.88
C TYR A 17 12.04 -1.87 4.00
N TYR A 18 12.49 -2.02 5.25
CA TYR A 18 11.72 -1.67 6.42
C TYR A 18 12.62 -1.15 7.53
N GLY A 19 12.25 -0.03 8.16
CA GLY A 19 13.02 0.51 9.27
C GLY A 19 12.84 -0.25 10.58
N GLY A 20 11.88 -1.18 10.67
CA GLY A 20 11.51 -1.88 11.90
C GLY A 20 12.02 -3.33 11.96
N ASP A 21 11.45 -4.09 12.90
CA ASP A 21 11.70 -5.53 13.01
C ASP A 21 10.87 -6.31 11.98
N ILE A 22 11.53 -6.96 11.02
CA ILE A 22 10.84 -7.71 9.97
C ILE A 22 10.02 -8.90 10.48
N ASN A 23 10.25 -9.38 11.71
CA ASN A 23 9.46 -10.47 12.27
C ASN A 23 8.10 -9.98 12.80
N PHE A 24 7.90 -8.66 12.95
CA PHE A 24 6.62 -8.09 13.33
C PHE A 24 5.53 -8.54 12.36
N ALA A 25 4.35 -8.90 12.90
CA ALA A 25 3.19 -9.36 12.15
C ALA A 25 3.49 -10.50 11.13
N ASN A 26 4.50 -11.33 11.40
CA ASN A 26 4.94 -12.43 10.52
C ASN A 26 5.34 -11.97 9.09
N MET A 27 5.71 -10.69 8.92
CA MET A 27 6.03 -10.13 7.59
C MET A 27 7.17 -10.88 6.91
N LYS A 28 8.21 -11.26 7.66
CA LYS A 28 9.35 -12.02 7.13
C LYS A 28 8.92 -13.30 6.43
N SER A 29 8.12 -14.13 7.10
CA SER A 29 7.66 -15.42 6.56
C SER A 29 6.80 -15.19 5.32
N TYR A 30 5.86 -14.24 5.37
CA TYR A 30 5.01 -13.90 4.23
C TYR A 30 5.82 -13.43 3.01
N LEU A 31 6.79 -12.54 3.20
CA LEU A 31 7.64 -12.02 2.14
C LEU A 31 8.50 -13.11 1.50
N LEU A 32 9.13 -13.97 2.31
CA LEU A 32 9.94 -15.08 1.83
C LEU A 32 9.09 -16.11 1.08
N GLN A 33 7.93 -16.47 1.61
CA GLN A 33 6.98 -17.34 0.90
C GLN A 33 6.52 -16.69 -0.40
N SER A 34 6.25 -15.39 -0.42
CA SER A 34 5.92 -14.63 -1.64
C SER A 34 7.09 -14.53 -2.64
N GLY A 35 8.27 -15.06 -2.32
CA GLY A 35 9.41 -15.14 -3.22
C GLY A 35 10.34 -13.93 -3.17
N MET A 36 10.17 -13.01 -2.20
CA MET A 36 11.05 -11.86 -2.02
C MET A 36 12.50 -12.32 -1.82
N GLU A 37 13.42 -11.86 -2.66
CA GLU A 37 14.81 -12.32 -2.65
C GLU A 37 15.63 -11.67 -1.54
N LYS A 38 15.43 -10.37 -1.30
CA LYS A 38 16.22 -9.61 -0.34
C LYS A 38 15.34 -8.82 0.61
N ILE A 39 15.72 -8.80 1.88
CA ILE A 39 15.06 -8.04 2.94
C ILE A 39 16.13 -7.18 3.62
N ILE A 40 15.90 -5.88 3.66
CA ILE A 40 16.65 -4.89 4.41
C ILE A 40 15.76 -4.42 5.56
N ASP A 41 16.15 -4.76 6.79
CA ASP A 41 15.45 -4.33 8.00
C ASP A 41 16.32 -3.43 8.89
N LYS A 42 15.84 -3.06 10.08
CA LYS A 42 16.56 -2.19 11.02
C LYS A 42 18.02 -2.57 11.27
N ARG A 43 18.37 -3.86 11.20
CA ARG A 43 19.73 -4.37 11.47
C ARG A 43 20.78 -3.90 10.46
N PHE A 44 20.35 -3.34 9.33
CA PHE A 44 21.22 -2.77 8.30
C PHE A 44 21.51 -1.27 8.50
N PHE A 45 21.04 -0.71 9.61
CA PHE A 45 21.18 0.70 9.96
C PHE A 45 21.81 0.84 11.35
N PRO A 46 22.64 1.88 11.57
CA PRO A 46 23.19 2.18 12.89
C PRO A 46 22.07 2.57 13.87
N SER A 47 22.25 2.22 15.14
CA SER A 47 21.23 2.39 16.18
C SER A 47 20.86 3.86 16.44
N GLU A 48 21.75 4.79 16.12
CA GLU A 48 21.55 6.24 16.25
C GLU A 48 20.50 6.78 15.28
N GLU A 49 20.17 6.01 14.24
CA GLU A 49 19.13 6.37 13.26
C GLU A 49 17.73 5.93 13.70
N TYR A 50 17.63 5.26 14.85
CA TYR A 50 16.38 4.68 15.35
C TYR A 50 15.57 5.73 16.10
N ASN A 51 14.26 5.66 15.94
CA ASN A 51 13.27 6.33 16.75
C ASN A 51 13.08 5.59 18.09
N ALA A 52 12.25 6.12 18.97
CA ALA A 52 12.10 5.64 20.34
C ALA A 52 11.47 4.24 20.46
N LYS A 53 10.71 3.77 19.46
CA LYS A 53 9.85 2.58 19.61
C LYS A 53 9.87 1.59 18.45
N TRP A 54 9.79 2.07 17.22
CA TRP A 54 9.54 1.25 16.03
C TRP A 54 10.81 0.89 15.26
N GLY A 55 11.79 1.78 15.23
CA GLY A 55 13.04 1.58 14.51
C GLY A 55 13.45 2.80 13.70
N VAL A 56 14.12 2.58 12.58
CA VAL A 56 14.80 3.60 11.78
C VAL A 56 13.84 4.64 11.21
N HIS A 57 14.19 5.93 11.34
CA HIS A 57 13.43 7.02 10.74
C HIS A 57 13.40 6.97 9.21
N ASP A 58 12.27 7.36 8.60
CA ASP A 58 11.95 7.10 7.18
C ASP A 58 13.01 7.64 6.21
N HIS A 59 13.57 8.83 6.48
CA HIS A 59 14.57 9.45 5.59
C HIS A 59 15.82 8.57 5.39
N PHE A 60 16.29 7.86 6.43
CA PHE A 60 17.44 6.97 6.29
C PHE A 60 17.12 5.75 5.42
N VAL A 61 15.92 5.19 5.57
CA VAL A 61 15.44 4.07 4.74
C VAL A 61 15.29 4.52 3.28
N PHE A 62 14.77 5.73 3.04
CA PHE A 62 14.69 6.32 1.71
C PHE A 62 16.07 6.58 1.09
N GLU A 63 17.06 7.08 1.85
CA GLU A 63 18.42 7.25 1.35
C GLU A 63 19.07 5.90 0.99
N LYS A 64 18.83 4.86 1.79
CA LYS A 64 19.28 3.50 1.51
C LYS A 64 18.67 2.95 0.23
N LEU A 65 17.35 3.12 0.05
CA LEU A 65 16.64 2.74 -1.17
C LEU A 65 17.19 3.49 -2.39
N LEU A 66 17.39 4.81 -2.28
CA LEU A 66 17.94 5.64 -3.35
C LEU A 66 19.35 5.19 -3.76
N ALA A 67 20.21 4.89 -2.77
CA ALA A 67 21.55 4.39 -3.03
C ALA A 67 21.52 3.07 -3.79
N ASP A 68 20.64 2.14 -3.39
CA ASP A 68 20.47 0.85 -4.06
C ASP A 68 19.92 1.03 -5.49
N ILE A 69 18.89 1.84 -5.70
CA ILE A 69 18.33 2.12 -7.05
C ILE A 69 19.42 2.63 -8.01
N LYS A 70 20.33 3.51 -7.56
CA LYS A 70 21.38 4.09 -8.39
C LYS A 70 22.36 3.04 -8.94
N THR A 71 22.53 1.93 -8.26
CA THR A 71 23.51 0.87 -8.59
C THR A 71 22.86 -0.47 -8.90
N ALA A 72 21.52 -0.56 -8.87
CA ALA A 72 20.81 -1.82 -9.03
C ALA A 72 20.90 -2.33 -10.47
N ASP A 73 21.07 -3.65 -10.60
CA ASP A 73 20.81 -4.36 -11.85
C ASP A 73 19.31 -4.24 -12.21
N THR A 74 19.03 -4.11 -13.51
CA THR A 74 17.66 -4.01 -14.03
C THR A 74 17.24 -5.31 -14.73
N PRO A 75 15.94 -5.68 -14.68
CA PRO A 75 14.85 -5.00 -13.98
C PRO A 75 14.82 -5.28 -12.47
N PHE A 76 14.24 -4.36 -11.68
CA PHE A 76 14.07 -4.52 -10.23
C PHE A 76 12.65 -4.20 -9.78
N PHE A 77 12.24 -4.82 -8.67
CA PHE A 77 11.01 -4.51 -7.95
C PHE A 77 11.34 -4.30 -6.47
N LYS A 78 11.22 -3.06 -6.01
CA LYS A 78 11.64 -2.63 -4.68
C LYS A 78 10.44 -2.09 -3.91
N ILE A 79 10.21 -2.60 -2.71
CA ILE A 79 9.10 -2.18 -1.83
C ILE A 79 9.69 -1.58 -0.56
N LEU A 80 9.28 -0.37 -0.19
CA LEU A 80 9.61 0.24 1.09
C LEU A 80 8.34 0.42 1.92
N LEU A 81 8.38 0.00 3.17
CA LEU A 81 7.34 0.28 4.15
C LEU A 81 7.87 1.34 5.15
N SER A 82 7.26 2.52 5.14
CA SER A 82 7.56 3.61 6.09
C SER A 82 7.02 3.28 7.49
N LEU A 83 7.58 3.91 8.53
CA LEU A 83 7.16 3.66 9.91
C LEU A 83 7.08 4.90 10.79
N SER A 84 7.59 6.05 10.36
CA SER A 84 7.75 7.22 11.24
C SER A 84 6.42 7.85 11.64
N SER A 85 5.34 7.55 10.92
CA SER A 85 3.97 7.97 11.23
C SER A 85 3.23 7.07 12.23
N HIS A 86 3.93 6.18 12.96
CA HIS A 86 3.31 5.36 14.02
C HIS A 86 3.41 6.01 15.42
N PRO A 87 2.43 5.76 16.33
CA PRO A 87 2.49 6.25 17.72
C PRO A 87 3.74 5.77 18.47
N PRO A 88 4.50 6.65 19.15
CA PRO A 88 4.08 7.95 19.68
C PRO A 88 4.28 9.13 18.72
N PHE A 89 4.50 8.88 17.43
CA PHE A 89 4.70 9.90 16.39
C PHE A 89 5.96 10.75 16.58
N ASP A 90 7.00 10.12 17.13
CA ASP A 90 8.28 10.77 17.35
C ASP A 90 9.06 10.92 16.05
N THR A 91 9.54 12.13 15.78
CA THR A 91 10.31 12.47 14.58
C THR A 91 11.56 13.27 14.95
N PRO A 92 12.62 13.22 14.12
CA PRO A 92 13.90 13.83 14.45
C PRO A 92 13.96 15.32 14.09
N ILE A 93 12.81 15.94 13.78
CA ILE A 93 12.70 17.34 13.39
C ILE A 93 11.70 18.07 14.31
N PRO A 94 11.82 19.40 14.45
CA PRO A 94 10.83 20.18 15.18
C PRO A 94 9.43 20.06 14.57
N THR A 95 8.41 20.00 15.44
CA THR A 95 7.00 20.04 15.04
C THR A 95 6.64 21.39 14.43
N VAL A 96 5.81 21.38 13.38
CA VAL A 96 5.32 22.58 12.68
C VAL A 96 3.82 22.81 12.88
N ILE A 97 3.10 21.80 13.35
CA ILE A 97 1.67 21.85 13.69
C ILE A 97 1.56 21.91 15.22
N SER A 98 0.85 22.93 15.72
CA SER A 98 0.62 23.10 17.15
C SER A 98 -0.35 22.06 17.70
N GLY A 99 -0.14 21.65 18.95
CA GLY A 99 -0.99 20.69 19.66
C GLY A 99 -0.20 19.48 20.14
N ASN A 100 -0.75 18.78 21.12
CA ASN A 100 -0.17 17.59 21.73
C ASN A 100 -1.15 16.41 21.76
N ASP A 101 -2.32 16.57 21.15
CA ASP A 101 -3.26 15.49 20.89
C ASP A 101 -2.80 14.60 19.73
N ASP A 102 -3.35 13.38 19.65
CA ASP A 102 -2.98 12.39 18.64
C ASP A 102 -3.11 12.90 17.20
N ASN A 103 -4.08 13.79 16.90
CA ASN A 103 -4.24 14.33 15.55
C ASN A 103 -3.08 15.26 15.19
N SER A 104 -2.73 16.20 16.08
CA SER A 104 -1.60 17.10 15.86
C SER A 104 -0.25 16.36 15.82
N LEU A 105 -0.06 15.34 16.67
CA LEU A 105 1.14 14.52 16.65
C LEU A 105 1.25 13.69 15.36
N PHE A 106 0.17 13.01 14.96
CA PHE A 106 0.12 12.28 13.68
C PHE A 106 0.39 13.21 12.50
N ALA A 107 -0.22 14.40 12.47
CA ALA A 107 -0.04 15.34 11.37
C ALA A 107 1.41 15.84 11.25
N ASN A 108 2.10 16.05 12.38
CA ASN A 108 3.54 16.36 12.39
C ASN A 108 4.38 15.18 11.86
N ALA A 109 4.06 13.94 12.27
CA ALA A 109 4.77 12.78 11.76
C ALA A 109 4.53 12.53 10.26
N ALA A 110 3.30 12.75 9.79
CA ALA A 110 2.97 12.72 8.37
C ALA A 110 3.71 13.82 7.59
N ASN A 111 3.83 15.04 8.14
CA ASN A 111 4.62 16.11 7.52
C ASN A 111 6.10 15.74 7.38
N TYR A 112 6.67 15.11 8.40
CA TYR A 112 8.04 14.60 8.35
C TYR A 112 8.22 13.52 7.27
N SER A 113 7.34 12.51 7.23
CA SER A 113 7.38 11.45 6.22
C SER A 113 7.17 11.99 4.79
N ASP A 114 6.29 12.98 4.61
CA ASP A 114 6.09 13.69 3.34
C ASP A 114 7.36 14.40 2.90
N LYS A 115 8.04 15.11 3.81
CA LYS A 115 9.33 15.75 3.52
C LYS A 115 10.39 14.73 3.09
N ALA A 116 10.49 13.60 3.80
CA ALA A 116 11.43 12.53 3.47
C ALA A 116 11.16 11.93 2.08
N LEU A 117 9.89 11.67 1.76
CA LEU A 117 9.46 11.21 0.44
C LEU A 117 9.75 12.25 -0.65
N GLY A 118 9.46 13.52 -0.39
CA GLY A 118 9.73 14.63 -1.30
C GLY A 118 11.21 14.77 -1.63
N ASP A 119 12.08 14.65 -0.62
CA ASP A 119 13.54 14.67 -0.80
C ASP A 119 14.02 13.44 -1.60
N PHE A 120 13.48 12.25 -1.33
CA PHE A 120 13.73 11.03 -2.13
C PHE A 120 13.38 11.23 -3.61
N ILE A 121 12.16 11.70 -3.91
CA ILE A 121 11.69 11.95 -5.28
C ILE A 121 12.55 13.02 -5.97
N LYS A 122 12.85 14.13 -5.28
CA LYS A 122 13.70 15.21 -5.81
C LYS A 122 15.08 14.72 -6.18
N LYS A 123 15.68 13.83 -5.37
CA LYS A 123 16.99 13.23 -5.65
C LYS A 123 16.89 12.20 -6.77
N LEU A 124 15.87 11.34 -6.77
CA LEU A 124 15.68 10.31 -7.79
C LEU A 124 15.48 10.92 -9.19
N LYS A 125 14.71 12.01 -9.32
CA LYS A 125 14.52 12.76 -10.58
C LYS A 125 15.83 13.23 -11.25
N LYS A 126 16.92 13.35 -10.47
CA LYS A 126 18.25 13.75 -10.99
C LYS A 126 19.09 12.58 -11.47
N THR A 127 18.56 11.36 -11.42
CA THR A 127 19.26 10.13 -11.82
C THR A 127 18.74 9.64 -13.18
N LYS A 128 19.53 8.80 -13.88
CA LYS A 128 19.09 8.18 -15.14
C LYS A 128 17.94 7.19 -14.90
N GLN A 129 17.89 6.57 -13.73
CA GLN A 129 16.88 5.59 -13.33
C GLN A 129 15.46 6.16 -13.36
N TRP A 130 15.28 7.47 -13.08
CA TRP A 130 13.97 8.12 -13.16
C TRP A 130 13.27 7.88 -14.50
N ASN A 131 14.02 7.88 -15.61
CA ASN A 131 13.48 7.72 -16.96
C ASN A 131 12.98 6.30 -17.26
N HIS A 132 13.32 5.33 -16.41
CA HIS A 132 13.08 3.90 -16.62
C HIS A 132 12.38 3.23 -15.43
N THR A 133 11.88 4.01 -14.46
CA THR A 133 11.30 3.48 -13.23
C THR A 133 9.90 4.03 -13.01
N ILE A 134 8.96 3.14 -12.69
CA ILE A 134 7.66 3.50 -12.11
C ILE A 134 7.82 3.53 -10.59
N ILE A 135 7.39 4.64 -9.98
CA ILE A 135 7.30 4.79 -8.52
C ILE A 135 5.83 4.82 -8.16
N LEU A 136 5.39 3.83 -7.40
CA LEU A 136 4.06 3.76 -6.82
C LEU A 136 4.13 4.11 -5.35
N PHE A 137 3.49 5.20 -4.95
CA PHE A 137 3.23 5.53 -3.56
C PHE A 137 1.77 5.21 -3.24
N VAL A 138 1.53 4.49 -2.16
CA VAL A 138 0.18 4.15 -1.69
C VAL A 138 0.23 4.03 -0.17
N ALA A 139 -0.76 4.57 0.53
CA ALA A 139 -0.87 4.32 1.97
C ALA A 139 -1.28 2.87 2.22
N ASP A 140 -0.87 2.31 3.35
CA ASP A 140 -1.25 0.96 3.79
C ASP A 140 -2.70 0.92 4.28
N HIS A 141 -3.16 1.96 4.98
CA HIS A 141 -4.54 2.13 5.41
C HIS A 141 -4.92 3.62 5.57
N GLY A 142 -6.20 3.89 5.79
CA GLY A 142 -6.69 5.24 6.06
C GLY A 142 -6.48 5.69 7.51
N ILE A 143 -6.97 6.88 7.84
CA ILE A 143 -6.68 7.53 9.12
C ILE A 143 -7.59 6.97 10.24
N PRO A 144 -7.03 6.45 11.34
CA PRO A 144 -7.84 5.96 12.45
C PRO A 144 -8.62 7.09 13.14
N TYR A 145 -8.03 8.29 13.22
CA TYR A 145 -8.51 9.48 13.93
C TYR A 145 -9.32 10.46 13.08
N LEU A 146 -10.23 9.97 12.23
CA LEU A 146 -11.23 10.83 11.60
C LEU A 146 -12.36 11.10 12.59
N ASP A 147 -12.31 12.26 13.24
CA ASP A 147 -13.28 12.69 14.26
C ASP A 147 -14.73 12.49 13.80
N ASN A 148 -15.56 11.95 14.70
CA ASN A 148 -17.00 11.73 14.49
C ASN A 148 -17.39 10.85 13.29
N CYS A 149 -16.46 10.09 12.71
CA CYS A 149 -16.75 9.20 11.60
C CYS A 149 -16.92 7.74 12.06
N SER A 150 -18.04 7.12 11.67
CA SER A 150 -18.29 5.69 11.94
C SER A 150 -17.14 4.82 11.41
N VAL A 151 -16.78 3.77 12.15
CA VAL A 151 -15.79 2.76 11.71
C VAL A 151 -16.16 2.11 10.37
N SER A 152 -17.44 2.10 10.01
CA SER A 152 -17.93 1.52 8.75
C SER A 152 -17.91 2.50 7.58
N ALA A 153 -17.59 3.78 7.81
CA ALA A 153 -17.73 4.83 6.81
C ALA A 153 -16.64 4.70 5.72
N PRO A 154 -17.02 4.69 4.41
CA PRO A 154 -16.05 4.52 3.32
C PRO A 154 -14.89 5.51 3.32
N VAL A 155 -15.13 6.74 3.79
CA VAL A 155 -14.11 7.80 3.84
C VAL A 155 -12.90 7.41 4.71
N LYS A 156 -13.08 6.57 5.74
CA LYS A 156 -11.97 6.07 6.58
C LYS A 156 -11.03 5.12 5.86
N TYR A 157 -11.44 4.61 4.70
CA TYR A 157 -10.69 3.66 3.87
C TYR A 157 -10.16 4.30 2.58
N HIS A 158 -10.47 5.58 2.36
CA HIS A 158 -9.94 6.33 1.23
C HIS A 158 -8.48 6.70 1.53
N ILE A 159 -7.59 6.25 0.66
CA ILE A 159 -6.14 6.39 0.80
C ILE A 159 -5.54 7.03 -0.46
N PRO A 160 -4.45 7.81 -0.32
CA PRO A 160 -3.74 8.33 -1.47
C PRO A 160 -3.04 7.20 -2.24
N MET A 161 -3.05 7.31 -3.57
CA MET A 161 -2.23 6.50 -4.47
C MET A 161 -1.66 7.42 -5.56
N LEU A 162 -0.34 7.45 -5.70
CA LEU A 162 0.37 8.26 -6.69
C LEU A 162 1.25 7.36 -7.54
N TRP A 163 1.16 7.53 -8.85
CA TRP A 163 2.04 6.89 -9.83
C TRP A 163 2.94 7.97 -10.43
N LEU A 164 4.24 7.83 -10.20
CA LEU A 164 5.27 8.77 -10.62
C LEU A 164 6.35 8.05 -11.44
N GLY A 165 7.17 8.79 -12.17
CA GLY A 165 8.28 8.24 -12.95
C GLY A 165 8.29 8.72 -14.39
N GLY A 166 9.42 8.55 -15.08
CA GLY A 166 9.60 8.99 -16.47
C GLY A 166 9.00 8.05 -17.53
N THR A 167 8.57 6.85 -17.12
CA THR A 167 7.99 5.82 -18.02
C THR A 167 6.47 5.86 -18.12
N LEU A 168 5.79 6.71 -17.33
CA LEU A 168 4.33 6.83 -17.28
C LEU A 168 3.74 7.66 -18.43
N LYS A 169 4.38 7.62 -19.61
CA LYS A 169 3.82 8.26 -20.81
C LYS A 169 2.58 7.45 -21.21
N ASP A 170 1.49 8.15 -21.55
CA ASP A 170 0.23 7.57 -22.04
C ASP A 170 -0.68 6.89 -20.99
N ILE A 171 -0.47 7.13 -19.68
CA ILE A 171 -1.47 6.80 -18.65
C ILE A 171 -2.30 8.02 -18.23
N PRO A 172 -3.54 7.84 -17.74
CA PRO A 172 -4.36 8.95 -17.26
C PRO A 172 -3.69 9.70 -16.11
N GLN A 173 -3.65 11.03 -16.18
CA GLN A 173 -3.11 11.86 -15.08
C GLN A 173 -3.99 11.80 -13.83
N ASN A 174 -5.31 11.69 -14.01
CA ASN A 174 -6.29 11.58 -12.94
C ASN A 174 -7.12 10.30 -13.15
N VAL A 175 -7.08 9.40 -12.18
CA VAL A 175 -7.90 8.19 -12.15
C VAL A 175 -8.98 8.37 -11.09
N THR A 176 -10.20 8.67 -11.52
CA THR A 176 -11.37 8.84 -10.64
C THR A 176 -12.11 7.52 -10.37
N LYS A 177 -11.66 6.43 -10.98
CA LYS A 177 -12.27 5.10 -10.87
C LYS A 177 -12.12 4.54 -9.46
N ILE A 178 -13.20 4.01 -8.88
CA ILE A 178 -13.14 3.31 -7.59
C ILE A 178 -12.23 2.09 -7.73
N SER A 179 -11.17 2.11 -6.95
CA SER A 179 -10.06 1.16 -7.00
C SER A 179 -9.61 0.81 -5.59
N SER A 180 -8.77 -0.22 -5.48
CA SER A 180 -8.23 -0.73 -4.21
C SER A 180 -6.77 -1.17 -4.37
N GLN A 181 -6.06 -1.41 -3.28
CA GLN A 181 -4.66 -1.86 -3.31
C GLN A 181 -4.49 -3.19 -4.06
N THR A 182 -5.50 -4.05 -4.10
CA THR A 182 -5.44 -5.32 -4.85
C THR A 182 -5.29 -5.10 -6.35
N ASP A 183 -5.73 -3.95 -6.87
CA ASP A 183 -5.64 -3.57 -8.29
C ASP A 183 -4.21 -3.25 -8.74
N ILE A 184 -3.27 -3.04 -7.81
CA ILE A 184 -1.86 -2.75 -8.10
C ILE A 184 -1.26 -3.88 -8.96
N ALA A 185 -1.57 -5.14 -8.64
CA ALA A 185 -1.02 -6.29 -9.33
C ALA A 185 -1.34 -6.30 -10.83
N ASN A 186 -2.64 -6.31 -11.21
CA ASN A 186 -3.00 -6.30 -12.62
C ASN A 186 -2.71 -4.97 -13.31
N THR A 187 -2.69 -3.84 -12.58
CA THR A 187 -2.26 -2.57 -13.17
C THR A 187 -0.79 -2.62 -13.59
N LEU A 188 0.11 -3.12 -12.74
CA LEU A 188 1.53 -3.29 -13.07
C LEU A 188 1.76 -4.35 -14.14
N LEU A 189 1.19 -5.55 -13.98
CA LEU A 189 1.39 -6.65 -14.92
C LEU A 189 0.85 -6.32 -16.32
N SER A 190 -0.24 -5.54 -16.41
CA SER A 190 -0.75 -5.08 -17.71
C SER A 190 0.26 -4.20 -18.45
N GLN A 191 1.16 -3.49 -17.76
CA GLN A 191 2.22 -2.70 -18.42
C GLN A 191 3.30 -3.60 -19.03
N LEU A 192 3.36 -4.87 -18.63
CA LEU A 192 4.22 -5.90 -19.20
C LEU A 192 3.49 -6.72 -20.29
N ASN A 193 2.31 -6.26 -20.74
CA ASN A 193 1.38 -7.00 -21.60
C ASN A 193 0.93 -8.34 -20.99
N GLN A 194 0.80 -8.39 -19.66
CA GLN A 194 0.36 -9.57 -18.92
C GLN A 194 -0.89 -9.24 -18.11
N GLY A 195 -2.05 -9.68 -18.58
CA GLY A 195 -3.22 -9.79 -17.72
C GLY A 195 -3.18 -11.14 -17.03
N VAL A 196 -2.97 -11.19 -15.71
CA VAL A 196 -2.91 -12.48 -15.02
C VAL A 196 -4.30 -12.81 -14.48
N GLU A 197 -4.98 -13.75 -15.13
CA GLU A 197 -6.31 -14.27 -14.73
C GLU A 197 -6.35 -14.75 -13.27
N ALA A 198 -5.19 -15.14 -12.72
CA ALA A 198 -5.08 -15.57 -11.33
C ALA A 198 -5.45 -14.47 -10.32
N TYR A 199 -5.35 -13.17 -10.68
CA TYR A 199 -5.79 -12.07 -9.81
C TYR A 199 -7.26 -11.70 -10.06
N LYS A 200 -8.16 -12.59 -9.62
CA LYS A 200 -9.62 -12.46 -9.81
C LYS A 200 -10.22 -11.16 -9.25
N TYR A 201 -9.59 -10.58 -8.24
CA TYR A 201 -10.02 -9.37 -7.53
C TYR A 201 -9.11 -8.16 -7.81
N SER A 202 -8.47 -8.14 -8.96
CA SER A 202 -7.58 -7.07 -9.38
C SER A 202 -7.95 -6.64 -10.80
N LYS A 203 -7.95 -5.34 -11.06
CA LYS A 203 -8.12 -4.77 -12.40
C LYS A 203 -6.99 -3.84 -12.78
N ASN A 204 -6.80 -3.63 -14.09
CA ASN A 204 -5.98 -2.52 -14.57
C ASN A 204 -6.76 -1.21 -14.41
N ILE A 205 -6.35 -0.35 -13.47
CA ILE A 205 -7.07 0.90 -13.17
C ILE A 205 -6.96 1.92 -14.32
N PHE A 206 -5.89 1.85 -15.13
CA PHE A 206 -5.67 2.72 -16.29
C PHE A 206 -6.52 2.32 -17.51
N SER A 207 -7.04 1.10 -17.55
CA SER A 207 -7.91 0.66 -18.64
C SER A 207 -9.28 1.35 -18.55
N PRO A 208 -9.79 2.04 -19.59
CA PRO A 208 -11.11 2.66 -19.55
C PRO A 208 -12.26 1.64 -19.45
N THR A 209 -12.01 0.37 -19.81
CA THR A 209 -13.03 -0.69 -19.81
C THR A 209 -13.12 -1.47 -18.50
N SER A 210 -12.21 -1.26 -17.55
CA SER A 210 -12.25 -1.97 -16.27
C SER A 210 -13.39 -1.45 -15.38
N LYS A 211 -14.20 -2.38 -14.84
CA LYS A 211 -15.32 -2.06 -13.95
C LYS A 211 -14.82 -1.55 -12.60
N SER A 212 -15.45 -0.50 -12.07
CA SER A 212 -15.10 0.00 -10.74
C SER A 212 -15.57 -0.94 -9.65
N PHE A 213 -14.68 -1.27 -8.73
CA PHE A 213 -15.06 -1.84 -7.45
C PHE A 213 -13.95 -1.62 -6.41
N CYS A 214 -14.35 -1.61 -5.15
CA CYS A 214 -13.47 -1.65 -3.99
C CYS A 214 -14.14 -2.47 -2.89
N PHE A 215 -13.34 -3.21 -2.14
CA PHE A 215 -13.75 -3.94 -0.95
C PHE A 215 -12.88 -3.49 0.22
N TYR A 216 -13.50 -3.18 1.35
CA TYR A 216 -12.79 -2.85 2.58
C TYR A 216 -13.43 -3.57 3.77
N THR A 217 -12.63 -3.82 4.81
CA THR A 217 -13.08 -4.47 6.04
C THR A 217 -12.97 -3.53 7.22
N PHE A 218 -13.88 -3.70 8.18
CA PHE A 218 -13.86 -2.98 9.45
C PHE A 218 -14.23 -3.94 10.58
N ASN A 219 -14.10 -3.49 11.82
CA ASN A 219 -14.48 -4.31 12.97
C ASN A 219 -15.93 -4.77 12.82
N HIS A 220 -16.13 -6.08 12.73
CA HIS A 220 -17.43 -6.72 12.55
C HIS A 220 -18.16 -6.38 11.24
N GLY A 221 -17.45 -6.10 10.14
CA GLY A 221 -18.14 -5.89 8.87
C GLY A 221 -17.26 -5.68 7.65
N PHE A 222 -17.91 -5.43 6.53
CA PHE A 222 -17.27 -5.08 5.27
C PHE A 222 -18.06 -4.01 4.50
N GLY A 223 -17.36 -3.30 3.63
CA GLY A 223 -17.94 -2.44 2.62
C GLY A 223 -17.56 -2.92 1.22
N PHE A 224 -18.53 -2.90 0.31
CA PHE A 224 -18.34 -3.12 -1.11
C PHE A 224 -18.89 -1.92 -1.88
N LEU A 225 -18.02 -1.25 -2.63
CA LEU A 225 -18.35 -0.09 -3.43
C LEU A 225 -18.11 -0.43 -4.91
N GLY A 226 -18.99 0.06 -5.78
CA GLY A 226 -18.81 0.07 -7.23
C GLY A 226 -19.47 1.32 -7.83
N ASP A 227 -19.51 1.45 -9.16
CA ASP A 227 -19.99 2.68 -9.84
C ASP A 227 -21.38 3.15 -9.37
N SER A 228 -22.26 2.20 -9.08
CA SER A 228 -23.65 2.46 -8.64
C SER A 228 -24.05 1.61 -7.45
N THR A 229 -23.09 1.02 -6.73
CA THR A 229 -23.34 0.09 -5.63
C THR A 229 -22.60 0.53 -4.38
N THR A 230 -23.30 0.57 -3.25
CA THR A 230 -22.71 0.76 -1.93
C THR A 230 -23.39 -0.15 -0.94
N HIS A 231 -22.72 -1.25 -0.60
CA HIS A 231 -23.17 -2.23 0.36
C HIS A 231 -22.22 -2.22 1.55
N ILE A 232 -22.73 -1.87 2.73
CA ILE A 232 -21.98 -1.87 3.99
C ILE A 232 -22.72 -2.82 4.92
N TYR A 233 -22.07 -3.90 5.32
CA TYR A 233 -22.67 -4.98 6.07
C TYR A 233 -22.00 -5.15 7.43
N ASN A 234 -22.80 -5.38 8.46
CA ASN A 234 -22.34 -5.59 9.83
C ASN A 234 -22.71 -7.01 10.29
N TYR A 235 -21.70 -7.80 10.64
CA TYR A 235 -21.83 -9.19 11.10
C TYR A 235 -22.55 -9.26 12.45
N SER A 236 -22.20 -8.40 13.41
CA SER A 236 -22.75 -8.46 14.76
C SER A 236 -24.27 -8.24 14.79
N GLY A 237 -24.77 -7.35 13.94
CA GLY A 237 -26.20 -7.09 13.79
C GLY A 237 -26.87 -7.90 12.68
N ASN A 238 -26.13 -8.76 11.98
CA ASN A 238 -26.59 -9.54 10.82
C ASN A 238 -27.42 -8.70 9.82
N ARG A 239 -26.96 -7.47 9.51
CA ARG A 239 -27.72 -6.50 8.72
C ARG A 239 -26.83 -5.59 7.88
N PHE A 240 -27.40 -5.07 6.80
CA PHE A 240 -26.80 -3.95 6.08
C PHE A 240 -26.94 -2.65 6.89
N LEU A 241 -25.83 -1.96 7.11
CA LEU A 241 -25.80 -0.57 7.55
C LEU A 241 -26.15 0.37 6.39
N LYS A 242 -25.80 -0.04 5.16
CA LYS A 242 -26.15 0.66 3.92
C LYS A 242 -26.30 -0.36 2.79
N LYS A 243 -27.35 -0.24 1.98
CA LYS A 243 -27.59 -1.10 0.82
C LYS A 243 -28.21 -0.29 -0.32
N GLU A 244 -27.36 0.14 -1.25
CA GLU A 244 -27.73 0.91 -2.43
C GLU A 244 -27.18 0.24 -3.69
N GLY A 245 -27.93 0.31 -4.79
CA GLY A 245 -27.57 -0.30 -6.07
C GLY A 245 -28.16 -1.68 -6.30
N ARG A 246 -28.01 -2.18 -7.53
CA ARG A 246 -28.51 -3.52 -7.96
C ARG A 246 -27.43 -4.40 -8.57
N THR A 247 -26.20 -3.91 -8.68
CA THR A 247 -25.25 -4.41 -9.67
C THR A 247 -24.49 -5.67 -9.21
N TYR A 248 -24.54 -6.01 -7.93
CA TYR A 248 -23.86 -7.19 -7.39
C TYR A 248 -24.74 -7.91 -6.35
N PRO A 249 -24.96 -9.24 -6.49
CA PRO A 249 -25.68 -10.00 -5.48
C PRO A 249 -24.96 -9.96 -4.12
N ASP A 250 -25.72 -9.89 -3.03
CA ASP A 250 -25.23 -9.84 -1.64
C ASP A 250 -24.21 -10.95 -1.29
N SER A 251 -24.26 -12.05 -2.04
CA SER A 251 -23.32 -13.18 -1.94
C SER A 251 -21.89 -12.82 -2.33
N ILE A 252 -21.64 -11.78 -3.13
CA ILE A 252 -20.28 -11.46 -3.60
C ILE A 252 -19.41 -10.89 -2.48
N GLY A 253 -19.95 -10.04 -1.60
CA GLY A 253 -19.18 -9.53 -0.46
C GLY A 253 -18.80 -10.64 0.51
N HIS A 254 -19.75 -11.52 0.82
CA HIS A 254 -19.53 -12.71 1.65
C HIS A 254 -18.57 -13.69 0.97
N ALA A 255 -18.74 -13.96 -0.32
CA ALA A 255 -17.86 -14.83 -1.10
C ALA A 255 -16.45 -14.23 -1.25
N TYR A 256 -16.32 -12.91 -1.38
CA TYR A 256 -15.03 -12.23 -1.39
C TYR A 256 -14.33 -12.43 -0.07
N LEU A 257 -15.00 -12.15 1.06
CA LEU A 257 -14.39 -12.36 2.37
C LEU A 257 -14.06 -13.83 2.58
N GLN A 258 -15.01 -14.74 2.32
CA GLN A 258 -14.81 -16.18 2.45
C GLN A 258 -13.60 -16.63 1.61
N LYS A 259 -13.51 -16.20 0.36
CA LYS A 259 -12.41 -16.60 -0.53
C LYS A 259 -11.07 -16.07 -0.05
N VAL A 260 -11.01 -14.81 0.38
CA VAL A 260 -9.78 -14.22 0.94
C VAL A 260 -9.40 -14.95 2.24
N SER A 261 -10.36 -15.25 3.12
CA SER A 261 -10.11 -15.99 4.36
C SER A 261 -9.65 -17.43 4.11
N GLU A 262 -10.22 -18.13 3.13
CA GLU A 262 -9.77 -19.47 2.71
C GLU A 262 -8.36 -19.43 2.13
N ASP A 263 -8.05 -18.45 1.27
CA ASP A 263 -6.72 -18.32 0.66
C ASP A 263 -5.62 -18.02 1.70
N PHE A 264 -5.96 -17.38 2.83
CA PHE A 264 -5.04 -17.19 3.97
C PHE A 264 -5.03 -18.35 4.97
N GLY A 265 -6.19 -18.96 5.25
CA GLY A 265 -6.35 -20.03 6.23
C GLY A 265 -5.90 -21.41 5.75
N THR A 266 -5.69 -21.59 4.44
CA THR A 266 -5.19 -22.85 3.85
C THR A 266 -3.67 -22.93 3.76
N MET A 267 -2.92 -21.97 4.32
CA MET A 267 -1.46 -22.06 4.43
C MET A 267 -0.96 -23.00 5.55
N ASP A 268 -1.89 -23.58 6.34
CA ASP A 268 -1.60 -24.53 7.43
C ASP A 268 -2.16 -25.95 7.13
N ASN A 269 -1.82 -26.53 5.97
CA ASN A 269 -1.93 -27.98 5.73
C ASN A 269 -0.78 -28.49 4.86
#